data_AF-A0A0S8KL91-F1
#
_entry.id   AF-A0A0S8KL91-F1
#
_cell.length_a   1.000
_cell.length_b   1.000
_cell.length_c   1.000
_cell.angle_alpha   90.00
_cell.angle_beta   90.00
_cell.angle_gamma   90.00
#
_symmetry.space_group_name_H-M   'P 1'
#
loop_
_entity.id
_entity.type
_entity.pdbx_description
1 polymer ?
#
loop_
_entity_poly.entity_id
_entity_poly.type
_entity_poly.pdbx_seq_one_letter_code
_entity_poly.pdbx_strand_id
1 'polypeptide(L)'
;GYLWWLSPDDYSALGRGGQQILVMPEEEMVLAITAGGGRSGTVISRLLSTYILPACRSAAPLEANADAVAALQARGQQAAAVPPFEPLPPPPLPQTAQRVSGQEYALQDNLPAFTHMTLTMYPPDEAGLRITAAGGPAGTGEWEWRAGLDDVPRTSPGRFGLPAMAKGSWTGDKTFLLQVDEIGNNFQWELTLTFEGDSLAATMVDPGGFLTEPIQLQGQLVR
;
A
#
# COMPACT_ATOMS: atom_id res chain seq x y z
N GLY A 1 -7.19 -24.41 -14.76
CA GLY A 1 -8.49 -24.66 -14.07
C GLY A 1 -8.26 -24.76 -12.58
N TYR A 2 -9.31 -24.78 -11.75
CA TYR A 2 -9.19 -24.86 -10.28
C TYR A 2 -8.36 -23.73 -9.64
N LEU A 3 -8.59 -22.48 -10.08
CA LEU A 3 -7.82 -21.28 -9.68
C LEU A 3 -6.36 -21.23 -10.20
N TRP A 4 -5.96 -22.17 -11.05
CA TRP A 4 -4.68 -22.15 -11.76
C TRP A 4 -4.84 -21.73 -13.22
N TRP A 5 -3.90 -20.92 -13.68
CA TRP A 5 -3.62 -20.62 -15.08
C TRP A 5 -2.78 -21.75 -15.66
N LEU A 6 -3.12 -22.17 -16.88
CA LEU A 6 -2.46 -23.29 -17.55
C LEU A 6 -1.76 -22.78 -18.82
N SER A 7 -0.51 -23.19 -18.99
CA SER A 7 0.27 -23.08 -20.22
C SER A 7 0.53 -24.49 -20.77
N PRO A 8 1.05 -24.65 -22.00
CA PRO A 8 1.42 -25.96 -22.52
C PRO A 8 2.42 -26.71 -21.62
N ASP A 9 3.40 -25.98 -21.07
CA ASP A 9 4.56 -26.57 -20.38
C ASP A 9 4.57 -26.29 -18.87
N ASP A 10 3.68 -25.41 -18.39
CA ASP A 10 3.65 -24.96 -17.00
C ASP A 10 2.23 -24.68 -16.50
N TYR A 11 2.11 -24.49 -15.19
CA TYR A 11 0.90 -23.97 -14.58
C TYR A 11 1.22 -23.01 -13.43
N SER A 12 0.39 -21.98 -13.27
CA SER A 12 0.65 -20.90 -12.31
C SER A 12 -0.59 -20.41 -11.57
N ALA A 13 -0.38 -19.96 -10.33
CA ALA A 13 -1.31 -19.16 -9.57
C ALA A 13 -0.77 -17.73 -9.53
N LEU A 14 -1.51 -16.77 -10.07
CA LEU A 14 -1.07 -15.38 -10.22
C LEU A 14 -1.83 -14.49 -9.24
N GLY A 15 -1.10 -13.60 -8.56
CA GLY A 15 -1.62 -12.60 -7.67
C GLY A 15 -1.23 -11.18 -8.09
N ARG A 16 -2.04 -10.21 -7.66
CA ARG A 16 -1.77 -8.79 -7.93
C ARG A 16 -0.44 -8.35 -7.30
N GLY A 17 0.30 -7.50 -8.00
CA GLY A 17 1.63 -7.04 -7.57
C GLY A 17 2.78 -7.97 -8.00
N GLY A 18 2.49 -8.88 -8.94
CA GLY A 18 3.45 -9.82 -9.51
C GLY A 18 3.74 -11.04 -8.63
N GLN A 19 2.86 -11.29 -7.65
CA GLN A 19 2.90 -12.52 -6.86
C GLN A 19 2.61 -13.70 -7.79
N GLN A 20 3.40 -14.76 -7.70
CA GLN A 20 3.09 -15.97 -8.46
C GLN A 20 3.67 -17.22 -7.83
N ILE A 21 2.89 -18.30 -7.93
CA ILE A 21 3.39 -19.66 -7.83
C ILE A 21 3.46 -20.19 -9.25
N LEU A 22 4.62 -20.61 -9.70
CA LEU A 22 4.84 -21.22 -11.02
C LEU A 22 5.38 -22.62 -10.82
N VAL A 23 4.73 -23.61 -11.44
CA VAL A 23 5.19 -25.00 -11.44
C VAL A 23 5.59 -25.39 -12.84
N MET A 24 6.83 -25.88 -12.97
CA MET A 24 7.48 -26.26 -14.21
C MET A 24 7.88 -27.74 -14.09
N PRO A 25 7.03 -28.68 -14.56
CA PRO A 25 7.23 -30.10 -14.34
C PRO A 25 8.47 -30.68 -15.03
N GLU A 26 8.84 -30.18 -16.21
CA GLU A 26 10.00 -30.67 -16.97
C GLU A 26 11.32 -30.44 -16.20
N GLU A 27 11.42 -29.31 -15.50
CA GLU A 27 12.55 -28.93 -14.67
C GLU A 27 12.42 -29.40 -13.21
N GLU A 28 11.36 -30.14 -12.86
CA GLU A 28 11.03 -30.55 -11.49
C GLU A 28 11.04 -29.36 -10.49
N MET A 29 10.54 -28.20 -10.93
CA MET A 29 10.70 -26.93 -10.22
C MET A 29 9.37 -26.30 -9.79
N VAL A 30 9.37 -25.75 -8.57
CA VAL A 30 8.33 -24.83 -8.08
C VAL A 30 8.98 -23.50 -7.72
N LEU A 31 8.51 -22.42 -8.32
CA LEU A 31 8.93 -21.05 -8.00
C LEU A 31 7.81 -20.32 -7.25
N ALA A 32 8.15 -19.75 -6.09
CA ALA A 32 7.26 -18.88 -5.33
C ALA A 32 7.82 -17.46 -5.30
N ILE A 33 7.08 -16.51 -5.84
CA ILE A 33 7.39 -15.08 -5.83
C ILE A 33 6.31 -14.38 -5.02
N THR A 34 6.73 -13.73 -3.93
CA THR A 34 5.82 -13.11 -2.94
C THR A 34 5.50 -11.65 -3.23
N ALA A 35 6.27 -10.98 -4.10
CA ALA A 35 6.00 -9.65 -4.66
C ALA A 35 7.03 -9.32 -5.75
N GLY A 36 6.72 -8.36 -6.63
CA GLY A 36 7.69 -7.71 -7.51
C GLY A 36 7.40 -7.87 -9.00
N GLY A 37 8.12 -7.11 -9.83
CA GLY A 37 8.10 -7.28 -11.28
C GLY A 37 7.04 -6.51 -12.07
N GLY A 38 6.34 -5.58 -11.42
CA GLY A 38 5.44 -4.61 -12.06
C GLY A 38 4.14 -5.21 -12.60
N ARG A 39 3.28 -4.37 -13.19
CA ARG A 39 1.95 -4.78 -13.70
C ARG A 39 2.01 -5.81 -14.82
N SER A 40 3.11 -5.87 -15.58
CA SER A 40 3.23 -6.69 -16.78
C SER A 40 3.86 -8.08 -16.55
N GLY A 41 4.39 -8.38 -15.36
CA GLY A 41 5.10 -9.65 -15.09
C GLY A 41 6.39 -9.86 -15.90
N THR A 42 6.79 -8.88 -16.72
CA THR A 42 7.93 -8.96 -17.64
C THR A 42 9.27 -9.10 -16.92
N VAL A 43 9.41 -8.49 -15.76
CA VAL A 43 10.62 -8.64 -14.93
C VAL A 43 10.77 -10.09 -14.49
N ILE A 44 9.67 -10.75 -14.12
CA ILE A 44 9.71 -12.14 -13.66
C ILE A 44 10.00 -13.08 -14.83
N SER A 45 9.34 -12.86 -15.97
CA SER A 45 9.67 -13.60 -17.20
C SER A 45 11.15 -13.45 -17.58
N ARG A 46 11.74 -12.25 -17.43
CA ARG A 46 13.17 -12.02 -17.65
C ARG A 46 14.04 -12.73 -16.61
N LEU A 47 13.69 -12.66 -15.33
CA LEU A 47 14.39 -13.36 -14.24
C LEU A 47 14.47 -14.87 -14.53
N LEU A 48 13.32 -15.45 -14.89
CA LEU A 48 13.16 -16.85 -15.23
C LEU A 48 14.05 -17.25 -16.42
N SER A 49 13.84 -16.60 -17.56
CA SER A 49 14.51 -16.94 -18.82
C SER A 49 16.01 -16.62 -18.83
N THR A 50 16.45 -15.60 -18.10
CA THR A 50 17.85 -15.13 -18.14
C THR A 50 18.72 -15.78 -17.06
N TYR A 51 18.17 -16.06 -15.88
CA TYR A 51 18.96 -16.48 -14.73
C TYR A 51 18.54 -17.83 -14.16
N ILE A 52 17.24 -18.04 -13.89
CA ILE A 52 16.78 -19.23 -13.16
C ILE A 52 16.85 -20.48 -14.05
N LEU A 53 16.13 -20.51 -15.16
CA LEU A 53 16.09 -21.68 -16.05
C LEU A 53 17.49 -22.06 -16.57
N PRO A 54 18.34 -21.11 -17.01
CA PRO A 54 19.70 -21.45 -17.44
C PRO A 54 20.60 -22.01 -16.33
N ALA A 55 20.25 -21.82 -15.05
CA ALA A 55 21.00 -22.34 -13.91
C ALA A 55 20.59 -23.77 -13.52
N CYS A 56 19.43 -24.25 -13.97
CA CYS A 56 18.93 -25.61 -13.71
C CYS A 56 19.67 -26.67 -14.55
N ARG A 57 20.97 -26.89 -14.27
CA ARG A 57 21.83 -27.81 -15.04
C ARG A 57 22.22 -29.09 -14.32
N SER A 58 22.05 -29.13 -12.99
CA SER A 58 22.51 -30.26 -12.18
C SER A 58 21.42 -31.30 -12.03
N ALA A 59 21.74 -32.56 -12.31
CA ALA A 59 20.86 -33.71 -12.04
C ALA A 59 21.03 -34.27 -10.61
N ALA A 60 21.97 -33.72 -9.83
CA ALA A 60 22.19 -34.06 -8.43
C ALA A 60 21.97 -32.82 -7.55
N PRO A 61 21.56 -32.98 -6.27
CA PRO A 61 21.46 -31.88 -5.32
C PRO A 61 22.77 -31.08 -5.26
N LEU A 62 22.65 -29.76 -5.18
CA LEU A 62 23.80 -28.90 -4.96
C LEU A 62 24.37 -29.17 -3.55
N GLU A 63 25.69 -29.20 -3.44
CA GLU A 63 26.37 -29.24 -2.15
C GLU A 63 25.98 -28.04 -1.31
N ALA A 64 25.94 -28.23 0.02
CA ALA A 64 25.61 -27.17 0.94
C ALA A 64 26.61 -26.00 0.81
N ASN A 65 26.08 -24.79 0.64
CA ASN A 65 26.89 -23.58 0.55
C ASN A 65 26.64 -22.68 1.76
N ALA A 66 27.34 -22.97 2.87
CA ALA A 66 27.18 -22.26 4.13
C ALA A 66 27.47 -20.75 4.01
N ASP A 67 28.46 -20.37 3.20
CA ASP A 67 28.83 -18.97 2.98
C ASP A 67 27.71 -18.19 2.27
N ALA A 68 27.09 -18.78 1.23
CA ALA A 68 25.97 -18.15 0.53
C ALA A 68 24.74 -18.02 1.44
N VAL A 69 24.46 -19.01 2.27
CA VAL A 69 23.37 -18.94 3.27
C VAL A 69 23.63 -17.83 4.28
N ALA A 70 24.85 -17.73 4.82
CA ALA A 70 25.23 -16.68 5.74
C ALA A 70 25.11 -15.29 5.09
N ALA A 71 25.54 -15.14 3.83
CA ALA A 71 25.40 -13.90 3.07
C ALA A 71 23.93 -13.51 2.85
N LEU A 72 23.07 -14.47 2.50
CA LEU A 72 21.63 -14.24 2.34
C LEU A 72 20.98 -13.81 3.66
N GLN A 73 21.32 -14.48 4.76
CA GLN A 73 20.81 -14.14 6.09
C GLN A 73 21.24 -12.72 6.52
N ALA A 74 22.52 -12.37 6.33
CA ALA A 74 23.03 -11.03 6.64
C ALA A 74 22.31 -9.95 5.81
N ARG A 75 22.09 -10.19 4.50
CA ARG A 75 21.33 -9.28 3.64
C ARG A 75 19.88 -9.15 4.08
N GLY A 76 19.25 -10.24 4.50
CA GLY A 76 17.90 -10.24 5.04
C GLY A 76 17.78 -9.43 6.34
N GLN A 77 18.73 -9.60 7.26
CA GLN A 77 18.81 -8.81 8.50
C GLN A 77 19.02 -7.33 8.22
N GLN A 78 19.89 -6.99 7.27
CA GLN A 78 20.11 -5.61 6.85
C GLN A 78 18.84 -5.00 6.22
N ALA A 79 18.12 -5.76 5.38
CA ALA A 79 16.89 -5.31 4.74
C ALA A 79 15.72 -5.17 5.73
N ALA A 80 15.74 -5.91 6.84
CA ALA A 80 14.75 -5.80 7.92
C ALA A 80 14.98 -4.59 8.83
N ALA A 81 16.13 -3.91 8.74
CA ALA A 81 16.38 -2.70 9.50
C ALA A 81 15.44 -1.58 9.02
N VAL A 82 14.72 -0.95 9.96
CA VAL A 82 13.92 0.25 9.66
C VAL A 82 14.87 1.33 9.16
N PRO A 83 14.63 1.94 7.98
CA PRO A 83 15.43 3.06 7.52
C PRO A 83 15.49 4.15 8.60
N PRO A 84 16.64 4.80 8.82
CA PRO A 84 16.68 5.93 9.72
C PRO A 84 15.77 7.02 9.15
N PHE A 85 14.68 7.32 9.84
CA PHE A 85 13.90 8.51 9.59
C PHE A 85 14.50 9.63 10.43
N GLU A 86 14.80 10.77 9.82
CA GLU A 86 15.17 11.99 10.54
C GLU A 86 13.90 12.81 10.75
N PRO A 87 13.37 12.92 11.98
CA PRO A 87 12.16 13.68 12.22
C PRO A 87 12.39 15.16 11.87
N LEU A 88 11.49 15.71 11.07
CA LEU A 88 11.42 17.14 10.80
C LEU A 88 10.31 17.74 11.66
N PRO A 89 10.51 18.90 12.31
CA PRO A 89 9.44 19.52 13.06
C PRO A 89 8.25 19.82 12.13
N PRO A 90 7.02 19.41 12.49
CA PRO A 90 5.86 19.72 11.67
C PRO A 90 5.69 21.23 11.56
N PRO A 91 5.27 21.76 10.40
CA PRO A 91 4.90 23.16 10.29
C PRO A 91 3.73 23.46 11.25
N PRO A 92 3.58 24.72 11.72
CA PRO A 92 2.45 25.10 12.54
C PRO A 92 1.11 24.73 11.87
N LEU A 93 0.20 24.14 12.65
CA LEU A 93 -1.11 23.75 12.14
C LEU A 93 -1.91 25.00 11.72
N PRO A 94 -2.52 25.02 10.51
CA PRO A 94 -3.37 26.12 10.09
C PRO A 94 -4.65 26.17 10.92
N GLN A 95 -5.33 27.32 10.95
CA GLN A 95 -6.60 27.49 11.69
C GLN A 95 -7.67 26.49 11.24
N THR A 96 -7.70 26.14 9.95
CA THR A 96 -8.60 25.11 9.43
C THR A 96 -8.38 23.76 10.10
N ALA A 97 -7.15 23.38 10.43
CA ALA A 97 -6.88 22.12 11.12
C ALA A 97 -7.62 22.03 12.44
N GLN A 98 -7.64 23.12 13.22
CA GLN A 98 -8.38 23.18 14.49
C GLN A 98 -9.90 23.09 14.28
N ARG A 99 -10.41 23.71 13.21
CA ARG A 99 -11.84 23.75 12.89
C ARG A 99 -12.38 22.40 12.42
N VAL A 100 -11.61 21.66 11.62
CA VAL A 100 -12.06 20.41 10.99
C VAL A 100 -11.64 19.17 11.78
N SER A 101 -10.71 19.29 12.72
CA SER A 101 -10.24 18.16 13.53
C SER A 101 -11.40 17.50 14.28
N GLY A 102 -11.61 16.21 14.01
CA GLY A 102 -12.67 15.40 14.64
C GLY A 102 -14.08 15.64 14.07
N GLN A 103 -14.21 16.50 13.05
CA GLN A 103 -15.48 16.72 12.35
C GLN A 103 -15.74 15.62 11.33
N GLU A 104 -16.96 15.10 11.31
CA GLU A 104 -17.37 14.02 10.40
C GLU A 104 -18.02 14.59 9.14
N TYR A 105 -17.56 14.13 7.98
CA TYR A 105 -18.10 14.50 6.67
C TYR A 105 -18.77 13.30 6.02
N ALA A 106 -20.07 13.39 5.75
CA ALA A 106 -20.81 12.42 4.96
C ALA A 106 -20.48 12.60 3.47
N LEU A 107 -20.07 11.53 2.82
CA LEU A 107 -19.68 11.51 1.42
C LEU A 107 -20.86 11.19 0.50
N GLN A 108 -20.86 11.79 -0.69
CA GLN A 108 -21.69 11.38 -1.80
C GLN A 108 -21.26 10.01 -2.34
N ASP A 109 -22.14 9.36 -3.12
CA ASP A 109 -21.82 8.10 -3.79
C ASP A 109 -20.51 8.20 -4.57
N ASN A 110 -19.64 7.21 -4.35
CA ASN A 110 -18.30 7.17 -4.92
C ASN A 110 -17.88 5.73 -5.22
N LEU A 111 -16.88 5.57 -6.08
CA LEU A 111 -16.42 4.25 -6.54
C LEU A 111 -16.01 3.31 -5.38
N PRO A 112 -15.25 3.75 -4.36
CA PRO A 112 -14.93 2.90 -3.21
C PRO A 112 -16.11 2.55 -2.29
N ALA A 113 -17.27 3.21 -2.42
CA ALA A 113 -18.38 3.14 -1.48
C ALA A 113 -18.02 3.59 -0.05
N PHE A 114 -17.16 4.62 0.05
CA PHE A 114 -16.93 5.33 1.31
C PHE A 114 -18.17 6.16 1.66
N THR A 115 -18.56 6.15 2.93
CA THR A 115 -19.74 6.90 3.41
C THR A 115 -19.35 8.07 4.27
N HIS A 116 -18.27 7.98 5.06
CA HIS A 116 -17.83 9.05 5.95
C HIS A 116 -16.31 9.18 5.97
N MET A 117 -15.84 10.40 6.17
CA MET A 117 -14.44 10.72 6.46
C MET A 117 -14.34 11.68 7.64
N THR A 118 -13.37 11.41 8.53
CA THR A 118 -13.04 12.30 9.65
C THR A 118 -11.53 12.48 9.72
N LEU A 119 -11.06 13.72 9.58
CA LEU A 119 -9.66 14.08 9.82
C LEU A 119 -9.53 14.56 11.27
N THR A 120 -8.64 13.96 12.06
CA THR A 120 -8.39 14.35 13.46
C THR A 120 -6.91 14.66 13.66
N MET A 121 -6.59 15.79 14.27
CA MET A 121 -5.23 16.15 14.68
C MET A 121 -4.96 15.60 16.08
N TYR A 122 -3.81 14.96 16.25
CA TYR A 122 -3.33 14.41 17.52
C TYR A 122 -2.00 15.08 17.85
N PRO A 123 -2.01 16.17 18.62
CA PRO A 123 -0.80 16.87 18.99
C PRO A 123 0.18 15.94 19.73
N PRO A 124 1.50 16.12 19.54
CA PRO A 124 2.11 17.25 18.83
C PRO A 124 2.25 17.07 17.31
N ASP A 125 2.26 15.84 16.79
CA ASP A 125 2.87 15.51 15.51
C ASP A 125 2.14 14.43 14.71
N GLU A 126 0.89 14.10 15.05
CA GLU A 126 0.12 13.08 14.34
C GLU A 126 -1.22 13.60 13.81
N ALA A 127 -1.69 12.94 12.76
CA ALA A 127 -3.06 13.05 12.27
C ALA A 127 -3.65 11.65 12.09
N GLY A 128 -4.97 11.54 12.19
CA GLY A 128 -5.73 10.34 11.86
C GLY A 128 -6.77 10.66 10.80
N LEU A 129 -6.77 9.93 9.69
CA LEU A 129 -7.88 9.95 8.73
C LEU A 129 -8.70 8.68 8.91
N ARG A 130 -9.87 8.84 9.50
CA ARG A 130 -10.87 7.77 9.64
C ARG A 130 -11.75 7.72 8.41
N ILE A 131 -11.97 6.52 7.90
CA ILE A 131 -12.81 6.24 6.74
C ILE A 131 -13.79 5.13 7.11
N THR A 132 -15.06 5.34 6.77
CA THR A 132 -16.11 4.34 6.90
C THR A 132 -16.61 3.96 5.52
N ALA A 133 -16.75 2.65 5.27
CA ALA A 133 -17.19 2.11 3.99
C ALA A 133 -18.37 1.15 4.20
N ALA A 134 -19.29 1.14 3.23
CA ALA A 134 -20.51 0.34 3.26
C ALA A 134 -20.62 -0.57 2.03
N GLY A 135 -19.53 -1.23 1.64
CA GLY A 135 -19.48 -2.20 0.55
C GLY A 135 -18.52 -1.79 -0.57
N GLY A 136 -18.85 -2.15 -1.80
CA GLY A 136 -18.04 -1.84 -2.97
C GLY A 136 -16.61 -2.44 -2.91
N PRO A 137 -15.66 -1.90 -3.71
CA PRO A 137 -14.27 -2.37 -3.74
C PRO A 137 -13.51 -2.17 -2.43
N ALA A 138 -13.94 -1.22 -1.58
CA ALA A 138 -13.36 -1.03 -0.27
C ALA A 138 -13.79 -2.11 0.75
N GLY A 139 -14.98 -2.68 0.56
CA GLY A 139 -15.61 -3.58 1.53
C GLY A 139 -16.41 -2.81 2.59
N THR A 140 -16.79 -3.50 3.66
CA THR A 140 -17.58 -2.91 4.74
C THR A 140 -16.74 -2.81 6.01
N GLY A 141 -16.81 -1.66 6.69
CA GLY A 141 -16.13 -1.45 7.97
C GLY A 141 -15.61 -0.02 8.12
N GLU A 142 -14.82 0.17 9.17
CA GLU A 142 -14.18 1.44 9.51
C GLU A 142 -12.71 1.17 9.83
N TRP A 143 -11.83 2.09 9.42
CA TRP A 143 -10.42 2.09 9.79
C TRP A 143 -9.88 3.51 9.89
N GLU A 144 -8.73 3.67 10.55
CA GLU A 144 -8.04 4.95 10.70
C GLU A 144 -6.57 4.83 10.28
N TRP A 145 -6.19 5.59 9.26
CA TRP A 145 -4.78 5.75 8.90
C TRP A 145 -4.15 6.80 9.80
N ARG A 146 -3.19 6.35 10.64
CA ARG A 146 -2.37 7.23 11.47
C ARG A 146 -1.22 7.75 10.65
N ALA A 147 -1.04 9.06 10.63
CA ALA A 147 -0.05 9.73 9.82
C ALA A 147 0.85 10.60 10.68
N GLY A 148 2.17 10.47 10.49
CA GLY A 148 3.12 11.40 11.09
C GLY A 148 3.15 12.70 10.30
N LEU A 149 3.20 13.82 11.02
CA LEU A 149 3.35 15.17 10.49
C LEU A 149 4.81 15.62 10.49
N ASP A 150 5.69 14.81 11.07
CA ASP A 150 7.12 15.04 11.30
C ASP A 150 8.03 14.37 10.27
N ASP A 151 7.49 14.04 9.10
CA ASP A 151 8.14 13.26 8.04
C ASP A 151 8.51 11.80 8.41
N VAL A 152 8.09 11.33 9.60
CA VAL A 152 8.22 9.93 10.04
C VAL A 152 6.88 9.21 9.85
N PRO A 153 6.81 8.11 9.08
CA PRO A 153 5.55 7.39 8.89
C PRO A 153 5.06 6.75 10.20
N ARG A 154 3.76 6.79 10.45
CA ARG A 154 3.12 6.08 11.57
C ARG A 154 2.44 4.83 11.06
N THR A 155 2.54 3.74 11.83
CA THR A 155 1.88 2.48 11.51
C THR A 155 0.51 2.41 12.19
N SER A 156 -0.51 1.97 11.46
CA SER A 156 -1.82 1.66 12.03
C SER A 156 -2.50 0.46 11.37
N PRO A 157 -3.49 -0.16 12.02
CA PRO A 157 -4.39 -1.08 11.34
C PRO A 157 -5.18 -0.32 10.27
N GLY A 158 -4.95 -0.65 9.01
CA GLY A 158 -5.68 -0.14 7.87
C GLY A 158 -6.88 -1.02 7.52
N ARG A 159 -7.25 -1.00 6.24
CA ARG A 159 -8.36 -1.79 5.70
C ARG A 159 -8.15 -3.28 5.96
N PHE A 160 -9.22 -3.97 6.37
CA PHE A 160 -9.20 -5.38 6.79
C PHE A 160 -8.33 -5.69 8.02
N GLY A 161 -7.93 -4.67 8.80
CA GLY A 161 -7.03 -4.84 9.94
C GLY A 161 -5.57 -5.12 9.55
N LEU A 162 -5.23 -4.99 8.26
CA LEU A 162 -3.87 -5.17 7.76
C LEU A 162 -3.05 -3.90 8.02
N PRO A 163 -1.75 -4.01 8.33
CA PRO A 163 -0.94 -2.84 8.65
C PRO A 163 -0.84 -1.87 7.46
N ALA A 164 -0.89 -0.59 7.77
CA ALA A 164 -0.61 0.51 6.86
C ALA A 164 0.38 1.48 7.52
N MET A 165 1.14 2.20 6.71
CA MET A 165 2.03 3.26 7.12
C MET A 165 1.63 4.56 6.43
N ALA A 166 1.52 5.66 7.17
CA ALA A 166 1.16 6.94 6.55
C ALA A 166 1.95 8.13 7.07
N LYS A 167 2.06 9.14 6.21
CA LYS A 167 2.56 10.48 6.49
C LYS A 167 1.59 11.52 5.95
N GLY A 168 1.49 12.65 6.63
CA GLY A 168 0.61 13.72 6.19
C GLY A 168 1.22 15.09 6.43
N SER A 169 0.70 16.08 5.72
CA SER A 169 1.14 17.46 5.87
C SER A 169 0.05 18.43 5.42
N TRP A 170 -0.06 19.56 6.10
CA TRP A 170 -0.80 20.69 5.57
C TRP A 170 0.08 21.42 4.55
N THR A 171 -0.38 21.52 3.29
CA THR A 171 0.34 22.21 2.21
C THR A 171 -0.17 23.64 1.96
N GLY A 172 -1.19 24.04 2.72
CA GLY A 172 -1.76 25.38 2.76
C GLY A 172 -2.87 25.46 3.81
N ASP A 173 -3.57 26.60 3.88
CA ASP A 173 -4.56 26.86 4.93
C ASP A 173 -5.79 25.94 4.88
N LYS A 174 -6.05 25.28 3.76
CA LYS A 174 -7.26 24.47 3.53
C LYS A 174 -6.98 23.05 3.08
N THR A 175 -5.72 22.70 2.85
CA THR A 175 -5.36 21.47 2.12
C THR A 175 -4.46 20.59 2.96
N PHE A 176 -4.91 19.36 3.18
CA PHE A 176 -4.16 18.30 3.84
C PHE A 176 -3.80 17.22 2.83
N LEU A 177 -2.50 16.95 2.67
CA LEU A 177 -1.98 15.84 1.89
C LEU A 177 -1.75 14.65 2.83
N LEU A 178 -2.16 13.46 2.40
CA LEU A 178 -1.92 12.21 3.09
C LEU A 178 -1.34 11.19 2.10
N GLN A 179 -0.20 10.61 2.46
CA GLN A 179 0.41 9.49 1.74
C GLN A 179 0.27 8.24 2.60
N VAL A 180 -0.23 7.16 2.03
CA VAL A 180 -0.46 5.88 2.71
C VAL A 180 0.16 4.77 1.91
N ASP A 181 0.95 3.92 2.56
CA ASP A 181 1.34 2.61 2.05
C ASP A 181 0.60 1.55 2.87
N GLU A 182 -0.36 0.83 2.26
CA GLU A 182 -0.97 -0.32 2.90
C GLU A 182 0.03 -1.49 2.88
N ILE A 183 1.07 -1.44 3.73
CA ILE A 183 2.21 -2.37 3.74
C ILE A 183 1.83 -3.85 3.99
N GLY A 184 0.64 -4.10 4.56
CA GLY A 184 0.06 -5.44 4.69
C GLY A 184 -0.86 -5.84 3.52
N ASN A 185 -1.03 -4.95 2.54
CA ASN A 185 -1.88 -5.09 1.37
C ASN A 185 -1.09 -4.63 0.11
N ASN A 186 -1.78 -4.31 -0.98
CA ASN A 186 -1.17 -4.03 -2.28
C ASN A 186 -1.57 -2.66 -2.86
N PHE A 187 -1.89 -1.70 -1.99
CA PHE A 187 -2.26 -0.35 -2.40
C PHE A 187 -1.35 0.69 -1.76
N GLN A 188 -0.98 1.68 -2.57
CA GLN A 188 -0.46 2.95 -2.10
C GLN A 188 -1.48 4.02 -2.45
N TRP A 189 -1.65 5.00 -1.59
CA TRP A 189 -2.60 6.08 -1.79
C TRP A 189 -1.94 7.43 -1.57
N GLU A 190 -2.23 8.38 -2.45
CA GLU A 190 -2.05 9.79 -2.19
C GLU A 190 -3.42 10.45 -2.16
N LEU A 191 -3.77 11.06 -1.03
CA LEU A 191 -5.02 11.77 -0.83
C LEU A 191 -4.75 13.26 -0.66
N THR A 192 -5.45 14.07 -1.44
CA THR A 192 -5.52 15.52 -1.25
C THR A 192 -6.89 15.88 -0.72
N LEU A 193 -6.97 16.29 0.55
CA LEU A 193 -8.20 16.75 1.20
C LEU A 193 -8.25 18.28 1.19
N THR A 194 -9.32 18.87 0.69
CA THR A 194 -9.53 20.33 0.67
C THR A 194 -10.83 20.67 1.41
N PHE A 195 -10.72 21.57 2.39
CA PHE A 195 -11.83 21.95 3.27
C PHE A 195 -12.29 23.39 2.99
N GLU A 196 -13.57 23.56 2.68
CA GLU A 196 -14.19 24.87 2.43
C GLU A 196 -15.52 25.01 3.16
N GLY A 197 -15.57 25.84 4.21
CA GLY A 197 -16.75 25.92 5.07
C GLY A 197 -17.08 24.54 5.65
N ASP A 198 -18.30 24.07 5.35
CA ASP A 198 -18.84 22.76 5.74
C ASP A 198 -18.57 21.66 4.68
N SER A 199 -17.83 21.96 3.61
CA SER A 199 -17.55 21.03 2.51
C SER A 199 -16.16 20.39 2.59
N LEU A 200 -16.07 19.13 2.19
CA LEU A 200 -14.84 18.37 1.99
C LEU A 200 -14.78 17.92 0.52
N ALA A 201 -13.75 18.31 -0.21
CA ALA A 201 -13.40 17.70 -1.49
C ALA A 201 -12.13 16.85 -1.29
N ALA A 202 -12.13 15.61 -1.76
CA ALA A 202 -10.94 14.77 -1.71
C ALA A 202 -10.64 14.14 -3.06
N THR A 203 -9.37 14.16 -3.44
CA THR A 203 -8.86 13.40 -4.59
C THR A 203 -7.97 12.29 -4.07
N MET A 204 -8.19 11.06 -4.53
CA MET A 204 -7.34 9.92 -4.22
C MET A 204 -6.68 9.38 -5.50
N VAL A 205 -5.37 9.19 -5.45
CA VAL A 205 -4.58 8.59 -6.53
C VAL A 205 -3.93 7.31 -6.01
N ASP A 206 -3.83 6.30 -6.85
CA ASP A 206 -3.05 5.08 -6.60
C ASP A 206 -1.73 5.15 -7.38
N PRO A 207 -0.61 5.55 -6.75
CA PRO A 207 0.70 5.57 -7.42
C PRO A 207 1.17 4.17 -7.85
N GLY A 208 0.66 3.10 -7.20
CA GLY A 208 0.88 1.72 -7.62
C GLY A 208 0.24 1.40 -8.97
N GLY A 209 -0.58 2.32 -9.50
CA GLY A 209 -1.06 2.37 -10.85
C GLY A 209 -2.21 1.42 -11.13
N PHE A 210 -2.76 0.69 -10.14
CA PHE A 210 -3.89 -0.20 -10.39
C PHE A 210 -5.12 0.59 -10.83
N LEU A 211 -5.41 1.68 -10.12
CA LEU A 211 -6.33 2.71 -10.61
C LEU A 211 -5.55 3.73 -11.44
N THR A 212 -5.96 3.91 -12.70
CA THR A 212 -5.31 4.86 -13.63
C THR A 212 -5.92 6.26 -13.55
N GLU A 213 -7.17 6.35 -13.08
CA GLU A 213 -7.88 7.62 -12.93
C GLU A 213 -7.98 7.99 -11.44
N PRO A 214 -7.80 9.27 -11.09
CA PRO A 214 -8.04 9.74 -9.72
C PRO A 214 -9.50 9.53 -9.31
N ILE A 215 -9.70 9.05 -8.08
CA ILE A 215 -11.02 9.01 -7.45
C ILE A 215 -11.32 10.39 -6.88
N GLN A 216 -12.47 10.94 -7.27
CA GLN A 216 -12.98 12.18 -6.70
C GLN A 216 -14.06 11.86 -5.66
N LEU A 217 -13.94 12.48 -4.48
CA LEU A 217 -14.88 12.36 -3.38
C LEU A 217 -15.38 13.76 -3.01
N GLN A 218 -16.67 13.85 -2.70
CA GLN A 218 -17.31 15.07 -2.22
C GLN A 218 -18.08 14.76 -0.95
N GLY A 219 -17.86 15.57 0.08
CA GLY A 219 -18.44 15.40 1.40
C GLY A 219 -19.02 16.69 1.97
N GLN A 220 -19.97 16.52 2.89
CA GLN A 220 -20.60 17.60 3.64
C GLN A 220 -20.55 17.28 5.14
N LEU A 221 -20.29 18.30 5.95
CA LEU A 221 -20.26 18.20 7.40
C LEU A 221 -21.59 17.66 7.93
N VAL A 222 -21.53 16.63 8.76
CA VAL A 222 -22.69 16.11 9.50
C VAL A 222 -23.03 17.11 10.61
N ARG A 223 -24.29 17.54 10.66
CA ARG A 223 -24.82 18.48 11.68
C ARG A 223 -25.62 17.78 12.75
#